data_AF-A0A7K3CPH8-F1
#
_entry.id   AF-A0A7K3CPH8-F1
#
_cell.length_a   1.000
_cell.length_b   1.000
_cell.length_c   1.000
_cell.angle_alpha   90.00
_cell.angle_beta   90.00
_cell.angle_gamma   90.00
#
_symmetry.space_group_name_H-M   'P 1'
#
loop_
_entity.id
_entity.type
_entity.pdbx_description
1 polymer ?
#
loop_
_entity_poly.entity_id
_entity_poly.type
_entity_poly.pdbx_seq_one_letter_code
_entity_poly.pdbx_strand_id
1 'polypeptide(L)'
;MLGGREDVTVAALDRLTGGLLLASTASGAGFALGLFDVRGELSRLGAGLVHNLGTRARGLSRFERGERLAAAHAVVVLSAYFEVLAEAELTSTVRDLELSRAEQAALATGERADSRRLHALADALLRSDVPMPSPHRSYEETLATLGAFYRRLSGEVTRFVAGLALWDELDDTRRHRVEQVLSDGLPGRACARYEELFRQLALDFPEVAFWANLVDHQATRTQLRSLRAGLDELGRALSELAAHRTPDPWLAGLARAHAAVLDRPILTSRDVLDGLSLPALAAAYVSPDFRVAEVGPADRFAEEQWWAEQRVREDLDHFLLGHLTSPRAVRAPLVVLGQPGSGKSVFTRVLAARLPPADFLVVRVELRDAPAEADLQTQIEQAVRSATGEAVTWPELVRRGEGALPVVLLDGFDELLQATGAGQSDYLQKVGDFQRREAAQGRPAVVVVTSRTAVADRARPAEDMLALCLEPFSDDQVTWWLRMWNATNATGFAARGLRP
;
A
#
# COMPACT_ATOMS: atom_id res chain seq x y z
N MET A 1 3.35 -11.22 -29.39
CA MET A 1 4.57 -10.85 -28.65
C MET A 1 4.12 -10.10 -27.41
N LEU A 2 3.99 -10.82 -26.29
CA LEU A 2 3.47 -10.34 -25.02
C LEU A 2 4.67 -10.13 -24.09
N GLY A 3 5.17 -8.90 -24.01
CA GLY A 3 6.11 -8.47 -22.99
C GLY A 3 5.33 -7.70 -21.93
N GLY A 4 4.66 -8.44 -21.03
CA GLY A 4 4.16 -7.88 -19.78
C GLY A 4 5.26 -8.05 -18.74
N ARG A 5 5.64 -6.96 -18.07
CA ARG A 5 6.62 -6.96 -16.98
C ARG A 5 6.28 -8.09 -16.02
N GLU A 6 7.25 -8.97 -15.76
CA GLU A 6 7.20 -9.97 -14.71
C GLU A 6 6.79 -9.27 -13.41
N ASP A 7 5.70 -9.73 -12.80
CA ASP A 7 5.25 -9.22 -11.51
C ASP A 7 6.41 -9.37 -10.50
N VAL A 8 6.66 -8.38 -9.67
CA VAL A 8 7.86 -8.39 -8.80
C VAL A 8 7.80 -9.54 -7.78
N THR A 9 6.59 -10.00 -7.46
CA THR A 9 6.30 -11.26 -6.76
C THR A 9 6.80 -12.46 -7.57
N VAL A 10 6.53 -12.49 -8.88
CA VAL A 10 7.06 -13.50 -9.83
C VAL A 10 8.57 -13.40 -9.96
N ALA A 11 9.19 -12.22 -9.91
CA ALA A 11 10.66 -12.07 -9.92
C ALA A 11 11.33 -12.50 -8.60
N ALA A 12 10.65 -12.31 -7.46
CA ALA A 12 11.10 -12.78 -6.15
C ALA A 12 10.94 -14.31 -6.05
N LEU A 13 9.81 -14.82 -6.53
CA LEU A 13 9.60 -16.24 -6.77
C LEU A 13 10.66 -16.76 -7.74
N ASP A 14 10.91 -16.16 -8.89
CA ASP A 14 11.98 -16.50 -9.85
C ASP A 14 13.40 -16.36 -9.28
N ARG A 15 13.61 -15.69 -8.15
CA ARG A 15 14.90 -15.75 -7.45
C ARG A 15 14.95 -16.85 -6.39
N LEU A 16 13.83 -17.14 -5.74
CA LEU A 16 13.68 -18.28 -4.83
C LEU A 16 13.70 -19.58 -5.65
N THR A 17 12.76 -19.72 -6.58
CA THR A 17 12.68 -20.76 -7.59
C THR A 17 13.87 -20.70 -8.53
N GLY A 18 14.36 -19.56 -9.03
CA GLY A 18 15.52 -19.52 -9.94
C GLY A 18 16.87 -19.78 -9.26
N GLY A 19 17.04 -19.44 -7.99
CA GLY A 19 18.17 -19.93 -7.19
C GLY A 19 18.13 -21.45 -7.01
N LEU A 20 16.93 -21.99 -6.78
CA LEU A 20 16.67 -23.43 -6.73
C LEU A 20 16.74 -24.12 -8.11
N LEU A 21 16.35 -23.44 -9.19
CA LEU A 21 16.25 -23.96 -10.57
C LEU A 21 17.58 -23.85 -11.32
N LEU A 22 18.40 -22.82 -11.04
CA LEU A 22 19.74 -22.68 -11.64
C LEU A 22 20.78 -23.58 -10.97
N ALA A 23 20.52 -24.06 -9.73
CA ALA A 23 21.24 -25.19 -9.16
C ALA A 23 20.78 -26.55 -9.72
N SER A 24 19.68 -26.60 -10.50
CA SER A 24 19.08 -27.83 -10.98
C SER A 24 18.55 -27.73 -12.41
N THR A 25 19.45 -27.56 -13.38
CA THR A 25 19.04 -27.64 -14.79
C THR A 25 18.58 -29.06 -15.15
N ALA A 26 17.40 -29.12 -15.75
CA ALA A 26 16.82 -30.22 -16.55
C ALA A 26 16.04 -31.34 -15.85
N SER A 27 15.77 -31.30 -14.53
CA SER A 27 15.12 -32.46 -13.91
C SER A 27 14.05 -32.29 -12.82
N GLY A 28 13.69 -31.12 -12.30
CA GLY A 28 12.61 -31.02 -11.28
C GLY A 28 12.85 -31.76 -9.93
N ALA A 29 13.75 -32.74 -9.86
CA ALA A 29 14.20 -33.46 -8.68
C ALA A 29 14.92 -32.53 -7.69
N GLY A 30 15.55 -31.47 -8.19
CA GLY A 30 16.19 -30.44 -7.37
C GLY A 30 15.21 -29.61 -6.55
N PHE A 31 13.99 -29.36 -7.03
CA PHE A 31 12.97 -28.64 -6.25
C PHE A 31 12.36 -29.53 -5.16
N ALA A 32 12.22 -30.84 -5.40
CA ALA A 32 11.68 -31.78 -4.42
C ALA A 32 12.71 -32.19 -3.33
N LEU A 33 13.99 -32.36 -3.68
CA LEU A 33 15.09 -32.44 -2.71
C LEU A 33 15.30 -31.11 -1.99
N GLY A 34 15.18 -30.02 -2.75
CA GLY A 34 15.17 -28.64 -2.27
C GLY A 34 14.15 -28.49 -1.15
N LEU A 35 12.85 -28.76 -1.39
CA LEU A 35 11.70 -28.55 -0.48
C LEU A 35 11.91 -29.00 0.98
N PHE A 36 12.71 -30.05 1.20
CA PHE A 36 13.01 -30.62 2.52
C PHE A 36 14.43 -30.33 3.02
N ASP A 37 15.38 -29.99 2.14
CA ASP A 37 16.74 -29.51 2.47
C ASP A 37 16.83 -27.96 2.52
N VAL A 38 15.70 -27.28 2.30
CA VAL A 38 15.53 -25.82 2.21
C VAL A 38 16.06 -25.06 3.43
N ARG A 39 16.17 -25.71 4.59
CA ARG A 39 16.50 -25.05 5.86
C ARG A 39 17.78 -24.20 5.79
N GLY A 40 18.82 -24.67 5.11
CA GLY A 40 20.09 -23.95 4.97
C GLY A 40 20.07 -22.84 3.91
N GLU A 41 19.24 -22.97 2.89
CA GLU A 41 19.22 -22.05 1.75
C GLU A 41 18.17 -20.94 1.91
N LEU A 42 16.95 -21.24 2.39
CA LEU A 42 15.96 -20.20 2.71
C LEU A 42 16.32 -19.39 3.95
N SER A 43 16.90 -19.99 5.00
CA SER A 43 17.32 -19.20 6.18
C SER A 43 18.45 -18.23 5.81
N ARG A 44 19.35 -18.65 4.90
CA ARG A 44 20.42 -17.83 4.33
C ARG A 44 19.90 -16.79 3.32
N LEU A 45 18.89 -17.12 2.52
CA LEU A 45 18.22 -16.18 1.60
C LEU A 45 17.38 -15.15 2.37
N GLY A 46 16.64 -15.55 3.40
CA GLY A 46 15.86 -14.66 4.26
C GLY A 46 16.76 -13.70 5.05
N ALA A 47 17.76 -14.22 5.78
CA ALA A 47 18.72 -13.39 6.49
C ALA A 47 19.57 -12.51 5.53
N GLY A 48 19.96 -13.07 4.39
CA GLY A 48 20.75 -12.37 3.37
C GLY A 48 19.96 -11.31 2.60
N LEU A 49 18.68 -11.52 2.32
CA LEU A 49 17.82 -10.54 1.65
C LEU A 49 17.53 -9.37 2.59
N VAL A 50 17.10 -9.64 3.82
CA VAL A 50 16.80 -8.58 4.81
C VAL A 50 18.04 -7.73 5.09
N HIS A 51 19.21 -8.36 5.30
CA HIS A 51 20.46 -7.63 5.57
C HIS A 51 20.99 -6.84 4.35
N ASN A 52 20.81 -7.34 3.13
CA ASN A 52 21.28 -6.64 1.92
C ASN A 52 20.25 -5.65 1.34
N LEU A 53 18.99 -5.69 1.75
CA LEU A 53 17.97 -4.74 1.28
C LEU A 53 18.27 -3.32 1.79
N GLY A 54 18.74 -3.17 3.03
CA GLY A 54 19.09 -1.86 3.60
C GLY A 54 20.24 -1.17 2.86
N THR A 55 21.24 -1.94 2.41
CA THR A 55 22.37 -1.41 1.62
C THR A 55 21.99 -1.18 0.15
N ARG A 56 21.11 -2.01 -0.43
CA ARG A 56 20.63 -1.91 -1.83
C ARG A 56 19.45 -0.96 -2.04
N ALA A 57 18.80 -0.50 -0.97
CA ALA A 57 17.71 0.48 -1.04
C ALA A 57 18.20 1.92 -1.29
N ARG A 58 19.50 2.18 -1.11
CA ARG A 58 20.12 3.47 -1.41
C ARG A 58 20.12 3.71 -2.92
N GLY A 59 19.58 4.85 -3.35
CA GLY A 59 19.53 5.27 -4.75
C GLY A 59 18.27 4.87 -5.53
N LEU A 60 17.37 4.05 -4.95
CA LEU A 60 16.14 3.63 -5.62
C LEU A 60 15.05 4.68 -5.63
N SER A 61 14.26 4.73 -6.69
CA SER A 61 13.03 5.54 -6.72
C SER A 61 12.10 5.15 -5.58
N ARG A 62 11.20 6.07 -5.19
CA ARG A 62 10.20 5.82 -4.13
C ARG A 62 9.35 4.58 -4.43
N PHE A 63 9.01 4.37 -5.69
CA PHE A 63 8.23 3.22 -6.14
C PHE A 63 9.02 1.91 -6.12
N GLU A 64 10.23 1.88 -6.69
CA GLU A 64 11.08 0.68 -6.70
C GLU A 64 11.42 0.21 -5.28
N ARG A 65 11.55 1.14 -4.32
CA ARG A 65 11.70 0.80 -2.90
C ARG A 65 10.49 0.02 -2.40
N GLY A 66 9.27 0.51 -2.67
CA GLY A 66 8.02 -0.19 -2.32
C GLY A 66 7.92 -1.57 -2.96
N GLU A 67 8.26 -1.70 -4.25
CA GLU A 67 8.28 -3.00 -4.95
C GLU A 67 9.25 -4.00 -4.30
N ARG A 68 10.46 -3.56 -3.96
CA ARG A 68 11.45 -4.43 -3.31
C ARG A 68 11.04 -4.83 -1.90
N LEU A 69 10.39 -3.94 -1.15
CA LEU A 69 9.85 -4.26 0.17
C LEU A 69 8.68 -5.25 0.07
N ALA A 70 7.83 -5.14 -0.95
CA ALA A 70 6.79 -6.14 -1.21
C ALA A 70 7.37 -7.50 -1.61
N ALA A 71 8.41 -7.54 -2.45
CA ALA A 71 9.14 -8.78 -2.71
C ALA A 71 9.76 -9.38 -1.44
N ALA A 72 10.36 -8.55 -0.59
CA ALA A 72 10.94 -8.99 0.67
C ALA A 72 9.87 -9.59 1.61
N HIS A 73 8.70 -8.96 1.68
CA HIS A 73 7.56 -9.46 2.42
C HIS A 73 7.07 -10.82 1.88
N ALA A 74 6.95 -10.97 0.56
CA ALA A 74 6.57 -12.23 -0.04
C ALA A 74 7.56 -13.36 0.29
N VAL A 75 8.86 -13.06 0.32
CA VAL A 75 9.90 -13.99 0.78
C VAL A 75 9.70 -14.36 2.25
N VAL A 76 9.36 -13.40 3.11
CA VAL A 76 9.07 -13.66 4.54
C VAL A 76 7.88 -14.60 4.70
N VAL A 77 6.78 -14.38 3.96
CA VAL A 77 5.60 -15.25 3.98
C VAL A 77 5.96 -16.69 3.59
N LEU A 78 6.66 -16.88 2.47
CA LEU A 78 7.01 -18.23 2.01
C LEU A 78 8.04 -18.89 2.95
N SER A 79 9.02 -18.13 3.45
CA SER A 79 10.04 -18.65 4.37
C SER A 79 9.41 -19.14 5.67
N ALA A 80 8.44 -18.39 6.23
CA ALA A 80 7.75 -18.79 7.44
C ALA A 80 7.06 -20.15 7.31
N TYR A 81 6.45 -20.43 6.16
CA TYR A 81 5.82 -21.71 5.87
C TYR A 81 6.84 -22.85 5.77
N PHE A 82 7.86 -22.67 4.93
CA PHE A 82 8.82 -23.74 4.64
C PHE A 82 9.77 -24.03 5.80
N GLU A 83 10.12 -23.03 6.62
CA GLU A 83 10.87 -23.25 7.87
C GLU A 83 10.08 -24.15 8.83
N VAL A 84 8.79 -23.88 9.02
CA VAL A 84 7.92 -24.69 9.88
C VAL A 84 7.70 -26.09 9.28
N LEU A 85 7.56 -26.21 7.96
CA LEU A 85 7.48 -27.51 7.28
C LEU A 85 8.73 -28.37 7.53
N ALA A 86 9.92 -27.76 7.45
CA ALA A 86 11.18 -28.45 7.70
C ALA A 86 11.37 -28.85 9.18
N GLU A 87 10.81 -28.08 10.12
CA GLU A 87 10.83 -28.37 11.55
C GLU A 87 9.74 -29.33 12.02
N ALA A 88 8.62 -29.40 11.29
CA ALA A 88 7.62 -30.41 11.51
C ALA A 88 8.29 -31.75 11.24
N GLU A 89 8.67 -32.45 12.30
CA GLU A 89 9.11 -33.84 12.25
C GLU A 89 7.94 -34.70 11.76
N LEU A 90 7.66 -34.62 10.45
CA LEU A 90 7.01 -35.67 9.70
C LEU A 90 7.88 -36.90 10.04
N THR A 91 7.34 -37.78 10.88
CA THR A 91 8.00 -38.89 11.59
C THR A 91 9.29 -39.37 10.93
N SER A 92 10.34 -39.73 11.68
CA SER A 92 11.66 -40.24 11.24
C SER A 92 11.73 -40.99 9.88
N THR A 93 10.68 -41.69 9.46
CA THR A 93 10.45 -42.25 8.12
C THR A 93 10.38 -41.26 6.94
N VAL A 94 10.05 -39.98 7.16
CA VAL A 94 9.94 -38.93 6.11
C VAL A 94 11.23 -38.12 6.02
N ARG A 95 12.07 -38.10 7.06
CA ARG A 95 13.48 -37.72 6.89
C ARG A 95 14.24 -38.73 6.02
N ASP A 96 13.75 -39.96 5.94
CA ASP A 96 14.17 -40.98 4.98
C ASP A 96 13.41 -40.88 3.64
N LEU A 97 12.62 -39.81 3.38
CA LEU A 97 12.31 -39.36 2.00
C LEU A 97 13.60 -38.81 1.35
N GLU A 98 14.67 -39.60 1.32
CA GLU A 98 15.53 -39.52 0.15
C GLU A 98 14.63 -39.98 -0.99
N LEU A 99 14.12 -39.05 -1.80
CA LEU A 99 13.49 -39.37 -3.07
C LEU A 99 14.33 -40.46 -3.70
N SER A 100 13.75 -41.65 -3.88
CA SER A 100 14.50 -42.78 -4.42
C SER A 100 15.12 -42.35 -5.75
N ARG A 101 16.25 -42.92 -6.17
CA ARG A 101 16.83 -42.59 -7.48
C ARG A 101 15.81 -42.73 -8.63
N ALA A 102 14.82 -43.60 -8.46
CA ALA A 102 13.71 -43.78 -9.39
C ALA A 102 12.72 -42.60 -9.38
N GLU A 103 12.40 -42.05 -8.21
CA GLU A 103 11.56 -40.83 -8.09
C GLU A 103 12.31 -39.58 -8.55
N GLN A 104 13.61 -39.46 -8.23
CA GLN A 104 14.45 -38.38 -8.75
C GLN A 104 14.54 -38.43 -10.28
N ALA A 105 14.70 -39.63 -10.87
CA ALA A 105 14.71 -39.82 -12.32
C ALA A 105 13.32 -39.60 -12.95
N ALA A 106 12.23 -39.97 -12.28
CA ALA A 106 10.86 -39.73 -12.76
C ALA A 106 10.48 -38.24 -12.73
N LEU A 107 10.90 -37.54 -11.67
CA LEU A 107 10.85 -36.08 -11.62
C LEU A 107 11.68 -35.49 -12.76
N ALA A 108 12.85 -36.09 -13.06
CA ALA A 108 13.78 -35.69 -14.12
C ALA A 108 13.24 -35.71 -15.54
N THR A 109 12.54 -36.78 -15.88
CA THR A 109 12.08 -37.00 -17.25
C THR A 109 10.71 -36.40 -17.53
N GLY A 110 9.97 -35.98 -16.49
CA GLY A 110 8.63 -35.39 -16.63
C GLY A 110 7.53 -36.41 -17.02
N GLU A 111 7.85 -37.70 -17.09
CA GLU A 111 6.99 -38.73 -17.69
C GLU A 111 5.95 -39.36 -16.74
N ARG A 112 5.89 -38.95 -15.45
CA ARG A 112 4.96 -39.51 -14.45
C ARG A 112 4.02 -38.48 -13.80
N ALA A 113 3.00 -38.99 -13.10
CA ALA A 113 1.99 -38.18 -12.38
C ALA A 113 2.60 -37.23 -11.34
N ASP A 114 3.78 -37.56 -10.80
CA ASP A 114 4.41 -36.83 -9.70
C ASP A 114 5.05 -35.52 -10.18
N SER A 115 5.63 -35.52 -11.39
CA SER A 115 6.14 -34.31 -12.04
C SER A 115 5.01 -33.33 -12.36
N ARG A 116 3.80 -33.82 -12.68
CA ARG A 116 2.61 -32.96 -12.87
C ARG A 116 2.15 -32.32 -11.56
N ARG A 117 2.22 -33.03 -10.44
CA ARG A 117 1.86 -32.49 -9.12
C ARG A 117 2.89 -31.48 -8.62
N LEU A 118 4.17 -31.73 -8.87
CA LEU A 118 5.23 -30.76 -8.59
C LEU A 118 5.06 -29.49 -9.43
N HIS A 119 4.76 -29.64 -10.72
CA HIS A 119 4.46 -28.52 -11.59
C HIS A 119 3.20 -27.78 -11.11
N ALA A 120 2.17 -28.48 -10.63
CA ALA A 120 0.99 -27.86 -10.05
C ALA A 120 1.29 -27.11 -8.74
N LEU A 121 2.16 -27.63 -7.87
CA LEU A 121 2.62 -26.94 -6.66
C LEU A 121 3.44 -25.69 -7.01
N ALA A 122 4.38 -25.80 -7.95
CA ALA A 122 5.16 -24.67 -8.43
C ALA A 122 4.29 -23.62 -9.12
N ASP A 123 3.33 -24.04 -9.94
CA ASP A 123 2.36 -23.18 -10.61
C ASP A 123 1.40 -22.53 -9.61
N ALA A 124 0.98 -23.25 -8.56
CA ALA A 124 0.21 -22.69 -7.45
C ALA A 124 1.02 -21.65 -6.66
N LEU A 125 2.32 -21.87 -6.44
CA LEU A 125 3.21 -20.89 -5.81
C LEU A 125 3.49 -19.67 -6.70
N LEU A 126 3.64 -19.87 -8.01
CA LEU A 126 3.90 -18.82 -9.00
C LEU A 126 2.67 -17.97 -9.32
N ARG A 127 1.47 -18.56 -9.27
CA ARG A 127 0.19 -17.89 -9.56
C ARG A 127 -0.57 -17.43 -8.32
N SER A 128 -0.15 -17.83 -7.12
CA SER A 128 -0.81 -17.34 -5.91
C SER A 128 -0.34 -15.94 -5.58
N ASP A 129 -1.27 -15.00 -5.58
CA ASP A 129 -1.06 -13.69 -4.97
C ASP A 129 -0.79 -13.88 -3.47
N VAL A 130 0.46 -13.67 -3.07
CA VAL A 130 0.85 -13.72 -1.66
C VAL A 130 0.08 -12.62 -0.91
N PRO A 131 -0.62 -12.95 0.20
CA PRO A 131 -1.35 -11.94 0.96
C PRO A 131 -0.44 -10.82 1.42
N MET A 132 -0.71 -9.60 0.97
CA MET A 132 0.04 -8.40 1.36
C MET A 132 -0.70 -7.63 2.45
N PRO A 133 0.01 -7.12 3.49
CA PRO A 133 -0.58 -6.18 4.43
C PRO A 133 -1.06 -4.94 3.68
N SER A 134 -2.21 -4.40 4.11
CA SER A 134 -2.80 -3.22 3.52
C SER A 134 -3.23 -2.24 4.60
N PRO A 135 -2.92 -0.94 4.50
CA PRO A 135 -3.09 0.03 5.58
C PRO A 135 -4.55 0.31 5.94
N HIS A 136 -5.50 -0.05 5.08
CA HIS A 136 -6.94 0.05 5.36
C HIS A 136 -7.48 -1.14 6.17
N ARG A 137 -6.74 -2.25 6.26
CA ARG A 137 -7.14 -3.46 6.98
C ARG A 137 -6.43 -3.54 8.32
N SER A 138 -7.05 -4.22 9.27
CA SER A 138 -6.41 -4.59 10.52
C SER A 138 -5.30 -5.62 10.30
N TYR A 139 -4.39 -5.71 11.26
CA TYR A 139 -3.34 -6.73 11.24
C TYR A 139 -3.93 -8.12 11.41
N GLU A 140 -4.95 -8.25 12.25
CA GLU A 140 -5.67 -9.50 12.52
C GLU A 140 -6.33 -10.07 11.25
N GLU A 141 -6.96 -9.23 10.43
CA GLU A 141 -7.52 -9.63 9.13
C GLU A 141 -6.41 -10.09 8.16
N THR A 142 -5.25 -9.44 8.21
CA THR A 142 -4.08 -9.84 7.41
C THR A 142 -3.61 -11.24 7.84
N LEU A 143 -3.48 -11.50 9.15
CA LEU A 143 -3.12 -12.81 9.68
C LEU A 143 -4.17 -13.89 9.36
N ALA A 144 -5.45 -13.56 9.41
CA ALA A 144 -6.53 -14.47 9.03
C ALA A 144 -6.45 -14.86 7.56
N THR A 145 -6.18 -13.88 6.68
CA THR A 145 -5.97 -14.11 5.23
C THR A 145 -4.73 -14.97 5.00
N LEU A 146 -3.65 -14.70 5.73
CA LEU A 146 -2.42 -15.47 5.66
C LEU A 146 -2.61 -16.92 6.14
N GLY A 147 -3.38 -17.14 7.21
CA GLY A 147 -3.73 -18.47 7.68
C GLY A 147 -4.58 -19.25 6.67
N ALA A 148 -5.47 -18.58 5.94
CA ALA A 148 -6.17 -19.19 4.80
C ALA A 148 -5.22 -19.54 3.65
N PHE A 149 -4.24 -18.68 3.36
CA PHE A 149 -3.21 -18.94 2.36
C PHE A 149 -2.34 -20.16 2.75
N TYR A 150 -1.84 -20.25 3.98
CA TYR A 150 -1.06 -21.41 4.43
C TYR A 150 -1.85 -22.71 4.47
N ARG A 151 -3.17 -22.66 4.75
CA ARG A 151 -4.05 -23.84 4.62
C ARG A 151 -4.14 -24.31 3.17
N ARG A 152 -4.32 -23.39 2.20
CA ARG A 152 -4.31 -23.74 0.77
C ARG A 152 -2.97 -24.34 0.36
N LEU A 153 -1.86 -23.71 0.76
CA LEU A 153 -0.51 -24.21 0.47
C LEU A 153 -0.28 -25.59 1.07
N SER A 154 -0.77 -25.85 2.28
CA SER A 154 -0.72 -27.17 2.90
C SER A 154 -1.54 -28.21 2.14
N GLY A 155 -2.69 -27.85 1.59
CA GLY A 155 -3.46 -28.73 0.71
C GLY A 155 -2.69 -29.10 -0.57
N GLU A 156 -1.92 -28.17 -1.14
CA GLU A 156 -1.04 -28.43 -2.29
C GLU A 156 0.11 -29.36 -1.90
N VAL A 157 0.79 -29.10 -0.78
CA VAL A 157 1.90 -29.92 -0.28
C VAL A 157 1.43 -31.33 0.08
N THR A 158 0.29 -31.49 0.75
CA THR A 158 -0.29 -32.81 1.05
C THR A 158 -0.57 -33.60 -0.23
N ARG A 159 -1.13 -32.96 -1.27
CA ARG A 159 -1.37 -33.62 -2.57
C ARG A 159 -0.09 -34.05 -3.27
N PHE A 160 0.97 -33.25 -3.13
CA PHE A 160 2.30 -33.59 -3.63
C PHE A 160 2.88 -34.79 -2.87
N VAL A 161 2.92 -34.74 -1.54
CA VAL A 161 3.46 -35.82 -0.68
C VAL A 161 2.68 -37.13 -0.89
N ALA A 162 1.35 -37.06 -0.98
CA ALA A 162 0.49 -38.21 -1.27
C ALA A 162 0.66 -38.79 -2.68
N GLY A 163 1.52 -38.20 -3.53
CA GLY A 163 1.91 -38.76 -4.82
C GLY A 163 3.23 -39.52 -4.79
N LEU A 164 4.01 -39.42 -3.72
CA LEU A 164 5.32 -40.06 -3.63
C LEU A 164 5.16 -41.55 -3.37
N ALA A 165 6.06 -42.39 -3.90
CA ALA A 165 5.99 -43.84 -3.71
C ALA A 165 6.15 -44.22 -2.23
N LEU A 166 6.92 -43.44 -1.45
CA LEU A 166 7.01 -43.63 -0.01
C LEU A 166 5.65 -43.49 0.69
N TRP A 167 4.74 -42.67 0.17
CA TRP A 167 3.39 -42.54 0.74
C TRP A 167 2.62 -43.87 0.68
N ASP A 168 2.81 -44.62 -0.40
CA ASP A 168 2.19 -45.93 -0.58
C ASP A 168 2.75 -46.98 0.40
N GLU A 169 3.96 -46.78 0.93
CA GLU A 169 4.61 -47.65 1.92
C GLU A 169 4.21 -47.33 3.38
N LEU A 170 3.63 -46.16 3.63
CA LEU A 170 3.14 -45.78 4.96
C LEU A 170 1.85 -46.52 5.34
N ASP A 171 1.75 -46.94 6.59
CA ASP A 171 0.49 -47.43 7.16
C ASP A 171 -0.53 -46.28 7.33
N ASP A 172 -1.81 -46.64 7.46
CA ASP A 172 -2.91 -45.67 7.56
C ASP A 172 -2.77 -44.73 8.77
N THR A 173 -2.14 -45.19 9.87
CA THR A 173 -1.94 -44.36 11.07
C THR A 173 -0.91 -43.27 10.81
N ARG A 174 0.18 -43.61 10.10
CA ARG A 174 1.24 -42.67 9.72
C ARG A 174 0.75 -41.69 8.66
N ARG A 175 0.00 -42.16 7.65
CA ARG A 175 -0.62 -41.28 6.66
C ARG A 175 -1.53 -40.25 7.33
N HIS A 176 -2.42 -40.70 8.20
CA HIS A 176 -3.32 -39.81 8.93
C HIS A 176 -2.57 -38.80 9.79
N ARG A 177 -1.48 -39.22 10.45
CA ARG A 177 -0.62 -38.31 11.23
C ARG A 177 0.03 -37.24 10.36
N VAL A 178 0.56 -37.60 9.19
CA VAL A 178 1.15 -36.62 8.25
C VAL A 178 0.09 -35.64 7.76
N GLU A 179 -1.08 -36.14 7.36
CA GLU A 179 -2.21 -35.29 6.94
C GLU A 179 -2.64 -34.31 8.04
N GLN A 180 -2.74 -34.77 9.28
CA GLN A 180 -3.07 -33.92 10.44
C GLN A 180 -2.01 -32.85 10.69
N VAL A 181 -0.72 -33.22 10.64
CA VAL A 181 0.38 -32.26 10.84
C VAL A 181 0.35 -31.17 9.77
N LEU A 182 0.21 -31.56 8.50
CA LEU A 182 0.18 -30.62 7.38
C LEU A 182 -1.07 -29.75 7.38
N SER A 183 -2.24 -30.31 7.69
CA SER A 183 -3.52 -29.60 7.56
C SER A 183 -3.87 -28.74 8.78
N ASP A 184 -3.62 -29.23 9.99
CA ASP A 184 -4.11 -28.61 11.22
C ASP A 184 -2.99 -27.92 12.02
N GLY A 185 -1.80 -28.51 12.07
CA GLY A 185 -0.69 -28.01 12.88
C GLY A 185 0.16 -26.95 12.17
N LEU A 186 0.48 -27.18 10.90
CA LEU A 186 1.46 -26.39 10.16
C LEU A 186 0.99 -24.94 9.87
N PRO A 187 -0.25 -24.67 9.40
CA PRO A 187 -0.67 -23.30 9.08
C PRO A 187 -0.61 -22.35 10.28
N GLY A 188 -1.02 -22.81 11.48
CA GLY A 188 -0.97 -22.00 12.69
C GLY A 188 0.46 -21.67 13.13
N ARG A 189 1.37 -22.67 13.08
CA ARG A 189 2.80 -22.46 13.36
C ARG A 189 3.45 -21.54 12.33
N ALA A 190 3.10 -21.66 11.05
CA ALA A 190 3.59 -20.79 9.99
C ALA A 190 3.14 -19.33 10.18
N CYS A 191 1.90 -19.08 10.65
CA CYS A 191 1.47 -17.73 11.05
C CYS A 191 2.34 -17.16 12.17
N ALA A 192 2.56 -17.92 13.25
CA ALA A 192 3.41 -17.47 14.37
C ALA A 192 4.85 -17.16 13.89
N ARG A 193 5.40 -18.02 13.02
CA ARG A 193 6.73 -17.81 12.44
C ARG A 193 6.78 -16.58 11.54
N TYR A 194 5.75 -16.35 10.76
CA TYR A 194 5.61 -15.14 9.95
C TYR A 194 5.63 -13.89 10.82
N GLU A 195 4.89 -13.86 11.93
CA GLU A 195 4.87 -12.70 12.81
C GLU A 195 6.25 -12.36 13.38
N GLU A 196 7.08 -13.36 13.69
CA GLU A 196 8.46 -13.17 14.12
C GLU A 196 9.32 -12.51 13.04
N LEU A 197 9.30 -13.08 11.83
CA LEU A 197 10.08 -12.58 10.68
C LEU A 197 9.58 -11.21 10.21
N PHE A 198 8.26 -10.99 10.22
CA PHE A 198 7.63 -9.73 9.85
C PHE A 198 8.04 -8.61 10.79
N ARG A 199 8.09 -8.88 12.11
CA ARG A 199 8.53 -7.88 13.10
C ARG A 199 9.96 -7.44 12.85
N GLN A 200 10.86 -8.36 12.46
CA GLN A 200 12.23 -8.01 12.08
C GLN A 200 12.26 -7.13 10.82
N LEU A 201 11.51 -7.50 9.78
CA LEU A 201 11.39 -6.71 8.56
C LEU A 201 10.85 -5.30 8.84
N ALA A 202 9.87 -5.16 9.73
CA ALA A 202 9.27 -3.88 10.11
C ALA A 202 10.22 -3.01 10.96
N LEU A 203 11.14 -3.60 11.73
CA LEU A 203 12.17 -2.84 12.46
C LEU A 203 13.23 -2.28 11.50
N ASP A 204 13.60 -3.05 10.48
CA ASP A 204 14.60 -2.62 9.48
C ASP A 204 14.00 -1.63 8.47
N PHE A 205 12.70 -1.74 8.17
CA PHE A 205 11.99 -0.92 7.19
C PHE A 205 10.66 -0.42 7.76
N PRO A 206 10.63 0.81 8.31
CA PRO A 206 9.44 1.35 8.96
C PRO A 206 8.20 1.39 8.06
N GLU A 207 8.34 1.56 6.74
CA GLU A 207 7.19 1.54 5.80
C GLU A 207 6.33 0.28 5.94
N VAL A 208 6.97 -0.87 6.15
CA VAL A 208 6.29 -2.15 6.28
C VAL A 208 5.42 -2.20 7.54
N ALA A 209 5.83 -1.52 8.62
CA ALA A 209 5.03 -1.39 9.83
C ALA A 209 3.73 -0.61 9.57
N PHE A 210 3.79 0.44 8.76
CA PHE A 210 2.61 1.24 8.39
C PHE A 210 1.68 0.48 7.44
N TRP A 211 2.20 -0.41 6.59
CA TRP A 211 1.35 -1.26 5.73
C TRP A 211 0.47 -2.20 6.54
N ALA A 212 1.00 -2.74 7.63
CA ALA A 212 0.32 -3.69 8.51
C ALA A 212 -0.47 -3.05 9.64
N ASN A 213 -0.53 -1.72 9.68
CA ASN A 213 -1.16 -0.97 10.76
C ASN A 213 -0.64 -1.34 12.17
N LEU A 214 0.65 -1.72 12.28
CA LEU A 214 1.25 -2.22 13.52
C LEU A 214 1.75 -1.12 14.47
N VAL A 215 1.75 0.13 14.03
CA VAL A 215 2.24 1.27 14.83
C VAL A 215 1.37 1.51 16.07
N ASP A 216 0.12 1.02 16.06
CA ASP A 216 -0.82 1.13 17.18
C ASP A 216 -0.54 0.19 18.37
N HIS A 217 0.27 -0.87 18.21
CA HIS A 217 0.36 -1.93 19.24
C HIS A 217 1.54 -1.81 20.22
N GLN A 218 2.53 -0.93 19.98
CA GLN A 218 3.63 -0.71 20.93
C GLN A 218 3.48 0.57 21.77
N ALA A 219 2.47 1.40 21.53
CA ALA A 219 2.27 2.65 22.25
C ALA A 219 0.84 2.76 22.79
N THR A 220 0.47 1.84 23.67
CA THR A 220 -0.53 2.11 24.70
C THR A 220 -0.17 3.46 25.36
N ARG A 221 -0.96 4.51 25.11
CA ARG A 221 -0.98 5.75 25.91
C ARG A 221 0.35 6.54 25.96
N THR A 222 0.72 7.19 24.87
CA THR A 222 1.34 8.53 25.02
C THR A 222 0.25 9.57 24.83
N GLN A 223 -0.50 9.78 25.91
CA GLN A 223 -1.74 10.55 26.11
C GLN A 223 -1.72 12.03 25.66
N LEU A 224 -0.72 12.46 24.89
CA LEU A 224 -0.43 13.85 24.47
C LEU A 224 0.41 13.93 23.16
N ARG A 225 0.30 13.00 22.19
CA ARG A 225 0.81 13.25 20.82
C ARG A 225 -0.19 14.12 20.09
N SER A 226 -0.12 15.39 20.47
CA SER A 226 -0.97 16.54 20.17
C SER A 226 -1.78 16.46 18.88
N LEU A 227 -2.97 17.08 18.93
CA LEU A 227 -3.81 17.58 17.82
C LEU A 227 -3.06 18.35 16.68
N ARG A 228 -1.73 18.40 16.71
CA ARG A 228 -0.78 18.93 15.73
C ARG A 228 -0.15 17.84 14.84
N ALA A 229 -0.21 16.56 15.22
CA ALA A 229 0.50 15.44 14.58
C ALA A 229 -0.19 14.87 13.32
N GLY A 230 -0.98 15.69 12.62
CA GLY A 230 -1.68 15.30 11.41
C GLY A 230 -0.74 15.18 10.19
N LEU A 231 -1.15 15.75 9.06
CA LEU A 231 -0.34 15.72 7.82
C LEU A 231 1.06 16.39 7.93
N ASP A 232 1.32 17.17 9.00
CA ASP A 232 2.66 17.65 9.32
C ASP A 232 3.61 16.51 9.74
N GLU A 233 3.11 15.56 10.52
CA GLU A 233 3.87 14.38 10.95
C GLU A 233 4.10 13.40 9.79
N LEU A 234 3.08 13.22 8.93
CA LEU A 234 3.23 12.52 7.66
C LEU A 234 4.42 13.06 6.86
N GLY A 235 4.51 14.38 6.71
CA GLY A 235 5.58 15.03 5.96
C GLY A 235 6.97 14.79 6.58
N ARG A 236 7.07 14.83 7.91
CA ARG A 236 8.32 14.52 8.63
C ARG A 236 8.73 13.07 8.45
N ALA A 237 7.82 12.13 8.73
CA ALA A 237 8.09 10.71 8.61
C ALA A 237 8.49 10.32 7.17
N LEU A 238 7.78 10.83 6.16
CA LEU A 238 8.17 10.61 4.76
C LEU A 238 9.51 11.25 4.39
N SER A 239 9.87 12.38 5.02
CA SER A 239 11.18 13.03 4.80
C SER A 239 12.32 12.23 5.42
N GLU A 240 12.10 11.61 6.59
CA GLU A 240 13.07 10.72 7.24
C GLU A 240 13.28 9.43 6.43
N LEU A 241 12.21 8.93 5.80
CA LEU A 241 12.25 7.79 4.90
C LEU A 241 12.75 8.14 3.48
N ALA A 242 12.84 9.42 3.15
CA ALA A 242 13.13 9.85 1.80
C ALA A 242 14.54 9.41 1.36
N ALA A 243 14.71 9.14 0.07
CA ALA A 243 16.07 9.02 -0.44
C ALA A 243 16.84 10.32 -0.16
N HIS A 244 18.14 10.21 0.12
CA HIS A 244 19.03 11.37 0.18
C HIS A 244 19.33 11.87 -1.26
N ARG A 245 18.29 12.27 -1.98
CA ARG A 245 18.33 12.83 -3.32
C ARG A 245 18.11 14.33 -3.26
N THR A 246 18.84 15.04 -4.11
CA THR A 246 18.52 16.45 -4.38
C THR A 246 17.45 16.48 -5.48
N PRO A 247 16.25 17.00 -5.23
CA PRO A 247 15.23 17.10 -6.27
C PRO A 247 15.67 18.06 -7.37
N ASP A 248 15.18 17.83 -8.59
CA ASP A 248 15.34 18.76 -9.70
C ASP A 248 14.86 20.18 -9.29
N PRO A 249 15.55 21.26 -9.72
CA PRO A 249 15.19 22.63 -9.34
C PRO A 249 13.74 23.01 -9.66
N TRP A 250 13.19 22.48 -10.77
CA TRP A 250 11.82 22.71 -11.18
C TRP A 250 10.85 22.04 -10.21
N LEU A 251 11.09 20.77 -9.85
CA LEU A 251 10.29 20.03 -8.87
C LEU A 251 10.35 20.69 -7.49
N ALA A 252 11.54 21.14 -7.08
CA ALA A 252 11.70 21.91 -5.85
C ALA A 252 10.92 23.24 -5.90
N GLY A 253 10.83 23.88 -7.08
CA GLY A 253 10.00 25.07 -7.32
C GLY A 253 8.51 24.80 -7.14
N LEU A 254 7.99 23.74 -7.77
CA LEU A 254 6.60 23.33 -7.62
C LEU A 254 6.26 22.99 -6.16
N ALA A 255 7.14 22.24 -5.47
CA ALA A 255 6.96 21.92 -4.05
C ALA A 255 6.96 23.17 -3.17
N ARG A 256 7.82 24.16 -3.43
CA ARG A 256 7.78 25.46 -2.73
C ARG A 256 6.48 26.21 -3.00
N ALA A 257 5.94 26.16 -4.22
CA ALA A 257 4.67 26.80 -4.55
C ALA A 257 3.52 26.17 -3.75
N HIS A 258 3.49 24.85 -3.60
CA HIS A 258 2.52 24.16 -2.73
C HIS A 258 2.74 24.52 -1.26
N ALA A 259 3.99 24.47 -0.77
CA ALA A 259 4.34 24.78 0.61
C ALA A 259 3.96 26.21 1.02
N ALA A 260 4.08 27.18 0.12
CA ALA A 260 3.72 28.58 0.37
C ALA A 260 2.24 28.79 0.73
N VAL A 261 1.35 27.82 0.44
CA VAL A 261 -0.05 27.87 0.85
C VAL A 261 -0.21 27.67 2.36
N LEU A 262 0.72 26.99 3.02
CA LEU A 262 0.68 26.72 4.46
C LEU A 262 0.82 27.98 5.31
N ASP A 263 1.55 28.98 4.81
CA ASP A 263 1.76 30.27 5.50
C ASP A 263 0.62 31.27 5.26
N ARG A 264 -0.30 30.96 4.34
CA ARG A 264 -1.45 31.82 4.05
C ARG A 264 -2.57 31.60 5.08
N PRO A 265 -3.41 32.61 5.34
CA PRO A 265 -4.61 32.45 6.15
C PRO A 265 -5.49 31.28 5.69
N ILE A 266 -6.05 30.52 6.63
CA ILE A 266 -6.93 29.37 6.33
C ILE A 266 -8.19 29.77 5.54
N LEU A 267 -8.70 30.98 5.77
CA LEU A 267 -9.80 31.57 5.01
C LEU A 267 -9.30 32.76 4.20
N THR A 268 -9.79 32.90 2.97
CA THR A 268 -9.48 34.03 2.09
C THR A 268 -10.60 35.08 2.06
N SER A 269 -11.64 34.95 2.89
CA SER A 269 -12.78 35.89 2.91
C SER A 269 -12.34 37.30 3.29
N ARG A 270 -12.91 38.29 2.58
CA ARG A 270 -12.64 39.72 2.77
C ARG A 270 -13.26 40.31 4.04
N ASP A 271 -14.13 39.57 4.71
CA ASP A 271 -14.81 39.99 5.93
C ASP A 271 -14.02 39.58 7.19
N VAL A 272 -12.70 39.83 7.19
CA VAL A 272 -11.98 39.83 8.45
C VAL A 272 -12.53 41.02 9.23
N LEU A 273 -13.37 40.74 10.23
CA LEU A 273 -13.84 41.75 11.17
C LEU A 273 -12.61 42.53 11.64
N ASP A 274 -12.69 43.86 11.60
CA ASP A 274 -11.60 44.75 11.98
C ASP A 274 -10.92 44.21 13.25
N GLY A 275 -9.59 44.21 13.31
CA GLY A 275 -8.81 43.78 14.47
C GLY A 275 -8.85 42.30 14.86
N LEU A 276 -9.38 41.41 14.03
CA LEU A 276 -9.14 39.96 14.14
C LEU A 276 -8.07 39.51 13.14
N SER A 277 -7.29 38.49 13.51
CA SER A 277 -6.29 37.84 12.66
C SER A 277 -6.74 36.42 12.36
N LEU A 278 -6.64 36.02 11.09
CA LEU A 278 -6.89 34.66 10.66
C LEU A 278 -5.62 33.82 10.84
N PRO A 279 -5.69 32.65 11.49
CA PRO A 279 -4.52 31.78 11.62
C PRO A 279 -4.06 31.27 10.25
N ALA A 280 -2.75 31.06 10.13
CA ALA A 280 -2.16 30.42 8.96
C ALA A 280 -2.70 28.99 8.80
N LEU A 281 -2.81 28.52 7.56
CA LEU A 281 -3.34 27.19 7.24
C LEU A 281 -2.57 26.08 7.97
N ALA A 282 -1.24 26.16 8.03
CA ALA A 282 -0.41 25.19 8.73
C ALA A 282 -0.80 25.00 10.20
N ALA A 283 -1.20 26.10 10.85
CA ALA A 283 -1.51 26.14 12.27
C ALA A 283 -2.99 25.81 12.55
N ALA A 284 -3.87 26.06 11.58
CA ALA A 284 -5.31 25.88 11.75
C ALA A 284 -5.84 24.56 11.16
N TYR A 285 -5.02 23.81 10.42
CA TYR A 285 -5.42 22.53 9.86
C TYR A 285 -5.61 21.49 10.96
N VAL A 286 -6.77 20.84 10.95
CA VAL A 286 -7.12 19.68 11.77
C VAL A 286 -7.23 18.48 10.85
N SER A 287 -6.52 17.39 11.18
CA SER A 287 -6.76 16.11 10.52
C SER A 287 -8.13 15.59 10.93
N PRO A 288 -9.06 15.38 9.99
CA PRO A 288 -10.36 14.79 10.28
C PRO A 288 -10.21 13.31 10.61
N ASP A 289 -11.14 12.80 11.42
CA ASP A 289 -11.34 11.36 11.57
C ASP A 289 -11.90 10.81 10.26
N PHE A 290 -11.75 9.51 10.04
CA PHE A 290 -12.13 8.91 8.76
C PHE A 290 -12.58 7.46 8.89
N ARG A 291 -13.29 7.00 7.86
CA ARG A 291 -13.50 5.58 7.57
C ARG A 291 -12.84 5.25 6.24
N VAL A 292 -12.38 4.02 6.07
CA VAL A 292 -11.76 3.57 4.82
C VAL A 292 -12.19 2.15 4.50
N ALA A 293 -12.46 1.88 3.22
CA ALA A 293 -12.83 0.56 2.75
C ALA A 293 -12.44 0.38 1.27
N GLU A 294 -12.25 -0.88 0.90
CA GLU A 294 -12.14 -1.29 -0.50
C GLU A 294 -13.53 -1.30 -1.13
N VAL A 295 -13.63 -0.79 -2.36
CA VAL A 295 -14.91 -0.66 -3.06
C VAL A 295 -14.99 -1.72 -4.14
N GLY A 296 -15.91 -2.68 -3.96
CA GLY A 296 -16.29 -3.65 -4.96
C GLY A 296 -17.25 -3.08 -6.02
N PRO A 297 -17.45 -3.77 -7.16
CA PRO A 297 -18.28 -3.29 -8.26
C PRO A 297 -19.75 -3.03 -7.91
N ALA A 298 -20.27 -3.69 -6.88
CA ALA A 298 -21.66 -3.60 -6.42
C ALA A 298 -21.82 -2.81 -5.12
N ASP A 299 -20.72 -2.29 -4.56
CA ASP A 299 -20.75 -1.59 -3.29
C ASP A 299 -21.34 -0.19 -3.45
N ARG A 300 -22.15 0.19 -2.45
CA ARG A 300 -22.85 1.48 -2.40
C ARG A 300 -22.05 2.48 -1.59
N PHE A 301 -20.80 2.68 -1.97
CA PHE A 301 -19.83 3.50 -1.22
C PHE A 301 -20.23 4.99 -1.12
N ALA A 302 -21.24 5.44 -1.86
CA ALA A 302 -21.83 6.76 -1.75
C ALA A 302 -22.97 6.87 -0.72
N GLU A 303 -23.49 5.75 -0.21
CA GLU A 303 -24.56 5.71 0.79
C GLU A 303 -23.97 5.71 2.22
N GLU A 304 -24.49 6.57 3.11
CA GLU A 304 -24.01 6.66 4.50
C GLU A 304 -24.17 5.34 5.27
N GLN A 305 -25.20 4.55 4.96
CA GLN A 305 -25.44 3.28 5.63
C GLN A 305 -24.35 2.25 5.36
N TRP A 306 -23.71 2.28 4.19
CA TRP A 306 -22.59 1.40 3.85
C TRP A 306 -21.37 1.67 4.76
N TRP A 307 -21.18 2.92 5.14
CA TRP A 307 -20.10 3.34 6.03
C TRP A 307 -20.34 2.96 7.50
N ALA A 308 -21.59 2.69 7.90
CA ALA A 308 -21.92 2.38 9.29
C ALA A 308 -21.20 1.14 9.83
N GLU A 309 -20.89 0.17 8.95
CA GLU A 309 -20.17 -1.07 9.28
C GLU A 309 -18.65 -0.86 9.40
N GLN A 310 -18.12 0.23 8.88
CA GLN A 310 -16.68 0.50 8.86
C GLN A 310 -16.23 1.20 10.12
N ARG A 311 -15.07 0.85 10.69
CA ARG A 311 -14.57 1.48 11.92
C ARG A 311 -14.08 2.91 11.64
N VAL A 312 -14.43 3.86 12.53
CA VAL A 312 -13.84 5.21 12.55
C VAL A 312 -12.39 5.13 13.05
N ARG A 313 -11.52 5.88 12.37
CA ARG A 313 -10.08 5.95 12.59
C ARG A 313 -9.64 7.40 12.75
N GLU A 314 -8.60 7.60 13.57
CA GLU A 314 -8.06 8.92 13.94
C GLU A 314 -6.63 9.12 13.38
N ASP A 315 -6.06 8.09 12.74
CA ASP A 315 -4.66 7.98 12.31
C ASP A 315 -4.47 8.26 10.81
N LEU A 316 -5.10 9.33 10.30
CA LEU A 316 -5.15 9.63 8.86
C LEU A 316 -3.74 9.75 8.23
N ASP A 317 -2.81 10.32 8.97
CA ASP A 317 -1.39 10.42 8.61
C ASP A 317 -0.73 9.04 8.43
N HIS A 318 -0.95 8.11 9.38
CA HIS A 318 -0.42 6.76 9.32
C HIS A 318 -1.00 5.97 8.14
N PHE A 319 -2.31 6.09 7.93
CA PHE A 319 -2.98 5.50 6.77
C PHE A 319 -2.38 6.01 5.45
N LEU A 320 -2.21 7.33 5.30
CA LEU A 320 -1.66 7.91 4.07
C LEU A 320 -0.20 7.56 3.87
N LEU A 321 0.61 7.49 4.92
CA LEU A 321 1.99 7.01 4.84
C LEU A 321 2.01 5.57 4.33
N GLY A 322 1.25 4.68 4.95
CA GLY A 322 1.15 3.29 4.51
C GLY A 322 0.63 3.16 3.08
N HIS A 323 -0.35 3.97 2.70
CA HIS A 323 -0.93 3.97 1.35
C HIS A 323 0.10 4.44 0.31
N LEU A 324 0.66 5.64 0.47
CA LEU A 324 1.59 6.26 -0.48
C LEU A 324 2.92 5.52 -0.64
N THR A 325 3.27 4.66 0.33
CA THR A 325 4.48 3.84 0.27
C THR A 325 4.22 2.41 -0.22
N SER A 326 2.96 1.98 -0.27
CA SER A 326 2.56 0.64 -0.73
C SER A 326 2.52 0.57 -2.27
N PRO A 327 2.93 -0.55 -2.88
CA PRO A 327 2.76 -0.78 -4.33
C PRO A 327 1.30 -0.73 -4.79
N ARG A 328 0.33 -0.88 -3.88
CA ARG A 328 -1.10 -0.80 -4.23
C ARG A 328 -1.51 0.58 -4.72
N ALA A 329 -0.92 1.66 -4.20
CA ALA A 329 -1.39 3.02 -4.48
C ALA A 329 -1.27 3.43 -5.96
N VAL A 330 -0.45 2.74 -6.75
CA VAL A 330 -0.30 3.00 -8.19
C VAL A 330 -1.19 2.10 -9.06
N ARG A 331 -1.90 1.13 -8.46
CA ARG A 331 -2.76 0.18 -9.18
C ARG A 331 -4.19 0.70 -9.33
N ALA A 332 -4.68 1.42 -8.33
CA ALA A 332 -6.05 1.94 -8.29
C ALA A 332 -6.12 3.27 -7.51
N PRO A 333 -7.14 4.10 -7.78
CA PRO A 333 -7.24 5.41 -7.15
C PRO A 333 -7.73 5.32 -5.71
N LEU A 334 -7.38 6.35 -4.93
CA LEU A 334 -7.97 6.63 -3.62
C LEU A 334 -9.02 7.73 -3.77
N VAL A 335 -10.28 7.44 -3.44
CA VAL A 335 -11.36 8.43 -3.46
C VAL A 335 -11.66 8.91 -2.05
N VAL A 336 -11.50 10.21 -1.82
CA VAL A 336 -11.78 10.91 -0.57
C VAL A 336 -13.17 11.54 -0.64
N LEU A 337 -14.11 10.94 0.08
CA LEU A 337 -15.48 11.41 0.26
C LEU A 337 -15.61 12.26 1.52
N GLY A 338 -16.70 13.01 1.58
CA GLY A 338 -17.07 13.77 2.77
C GLY A 338 -18.18 14.76 2.49
N GLN A 339 -18.87 15.17 3.55
CA GLN A 339 -19.93 16.17 3.48
C GLN A 339 -19.40 17.55 3.02
N PRO A 340 -20.25 18.46 2.53
CA PRO A 340 -19.84 19.86 2.34
C PRO A 340 -19.22 20.43 3.61
N GLY A 341 -18.07 21.10 3.50
CA GLY A 341 -17.36 21.67 4.66
C GLY A 341 -16.43 20.71 5.42
N SER A 342 -16.38 19.41 5.10
CA SER A 342 -15.44 18.42 5.69
C SER A 342 -13.95 18.66 5.42
N GLY A 343 -13.58 19.77 4.76
CA GLY A 343 -12.18 20.12 4.54
C GLY A 343 -11.46 19.38 3.41
N LYS A 344 -12.15 18.63 2.53
CA LYS A 344 -11.53 17.92 1.37
C LYS A 344 -10.52 18.74 0.54
N SER A 345 -10.89 19.97 0.15
CA SER A 345 -9.97 20.83 -0.63
C SER A 345 -8.83 21.38 0.21
N VAL A 346 -9.03 21.57 1.51
CA VAL A 346 -7.95 21.94 2.43
C VAL A 346 -7.00 20.75 2.62
N PHE A 347 -7.54 19.54 2.73
CA PHE A 347 -6.79 18.29 2.77
C PHE A 347 -5.87 18.14 1.57
N THR A 348 -6.34 18.34 0.33
CA THR A 348 -5.47 18.22 -0.86
C THR A 348 -4.38 19.29 -0.90
N ARG A 349 -4.67 20.52 -0.46
CA ARG A 349 -3.67 21.60 -0.35
C ARG A 349 -2.59 21.27 0.66
N VAL A 350 -2.98 20.82 1.85
CA VAL A 350 -2.03 20.46 2.90
C VAL A 350 -1.24 19.23 2.49
N LEU A 351 -1.86 18.20 1.93
CA LEU A 351 -1.14 17.02 1.42
C LEU A 351 -0.11 17.41 0.36
N ALA A 352 -0.48 18.21 -0.65
CA ALA A 352 0.45 18.69 -1.67
C ALA A 352 1.65 19.45 -1.10
N ALA A 353 1.41 20.22 -0.03
CA ALA A 353 2.43 21.02 0.63
C ALA A 353 3.36 20.20 1.55
N ARG A 354 2.95 19.00 1.98
CA ARG A 354 3.65 18.20 2.98
C ARG A 354 4.45 17.03 2.40
N LEU A 355 4.16 16.61 1.18
CA LEU A 355 4.92 15.53 0.55
C LEU A 355 6.34 15.99 0.15
N PRO A 356 7.39 15.26 0.55
CA PRO A 356 8.76 15.70 0.31
C PRO A 356 9.16 15.58 -1.18
N PRO A 357 9.69 16.63 -1.80
CA PRO A 357 10.04 16.62 -3.23
C PRO A 357 11.17 15.64 -3.60
N ALA A 358 11.94 15.15 -2.62
CA ALA A 358 12.99 14.16 -2.86
C ALA A 358 12.44 12.79 -3.31
N ASP A 359 11.20 12.46 -2.92
CA ASP A 359 10.56 11.18 -3.20
C ASP A 359 9.19 11.33 -3.89
N PHE A 360 8.62 12.53 -4.00
CA PHE A 360 7.30 12.76 -4.59
C PHE A 360 7.26 13.95 -5.58
N LEU A 361 6.60 13.74 -6.71
CA LEU A 361 6.22 14.77 -7.68
C LEU A 361 4.72 15.03 -7.55
N VAL A 362 4.32 16.14 -6.94
CA VAL A 362 2.89 16.37 -6.63
C VAL A 362 2.27 17.39 -7.56
N VAL A 363 1.19 16.99 -8.24
CA VAL A 363 0.34 17.89 -9.05
C VAL A 363 -1.05 17.93 -8.45
N ARG A 364 -1.51 19.13 -8.08
CA ARG A 364 -2.88 19.35 -7.63
C ARG A 364 -3.70 19.97 -8.75
N VAL A 365 -4.80 19.33 -9.11
CA VAL A 365 -5.74 19.77 -10.15
C VAL A 365 -7.04 20.20 -9.47
N GLU A 366 -7.38 21.49 -9.53
CA GLU A 366 -8.71 21.98 -9.09
C GLU A 366 -9.71 21.73 -10.23
N LEU A 367 -10.60 20.75 -10.05
CA LEU A 367 -11.44 20.27 -11.14
C LEU A 367 -12.54 21.25 -11.57
N ARG A 368 -13.01 22.15 -10.69
CA ARG A 368 -13.85 23.30 -11.10
C ARG A 368 -13.21 24.18 -12.17
N ASP A 369 -11.89 24.31 -12.15
CA ASP A 369 -11.13 25.21 -13.02
C ASP A 369 -10.55 24.45 -14.23
N ALA A 370 -10.70 23.13 -14.24
CA ALA A 370 -10.27 22.26 -15.33
C ALA A 370 -11.34 22.19 -16.44
N PRO A 371 -10.94 22.09 -17.72
CA PRO A 371 -11.89 21.90 -18.80
C PRO A 371 -12.57 20.54 -18.66
N ALA A 372 -13.89 20.57 -18.52
CA ALA A 372 -14.63 19.38 -18.15
C ALA A 372 -14.70 18.30 -19.25
N GLU A 373 -14.46 18.67 -20.52
CA GLU A 373 -14.38 17.75 -21.65
C GLU A 373 -12.95 17.27 -21.96
N ALA A 374 -11.93 17.80 -21.28
CA ALA A 374 -10.54 17.40 -21.49
C ALA A 374 -10.25 16.04 -20.85
N ASP A 375 -9.35 15.28 -21.47
CA ASP A 375 -8.81 14.07 -20.83
C ASP A 375 -7.98 14.42 -19.59
N LEU A 376 -7.80 13.43 -18.70
CA LEU A 376 -7.09 13.60 -17.43
C LEU A 376 -5.66 14.13 -17.60
N GLN A 377 -4.94 13.70 -18.62
CA GLN A 377 -3.57 14.15 -18.84
C GLN A 377 -3.55 15.65 -19.19
N THR A 378 -4.45 16.08 -20.06
CA THR A 378 -4.61 17.50 -20.43
C THR A 378 -4.95 18.34 -19.20
N GLN A 379 -5.82 17.86 -18.30
CA GLN A 379 -6.15 18.54 -17.05
C GLN A 379 -4.92 18.69 -16.12
N ILE A 380 -4.10 17.65 -16.02
CA ILE A 380 -2.85 17.66 -15.24
C ILE A 380 -1.87 18.68 -15.81
N GLU A 381 -1.63 18.66 -17.12
CA GLU A 381 -0.69 19.57 -17.80
C GLU A 381 -1.12 21.04 -17.65
N GLN A 382 -2.42 21.32 -17.73
CA GLN A 382 -2.96 22.66 -17.50
C GLN A 382 -2.83 23.10 -16.04
N ALA A 383 -3.06 22.20 -15.07
CA ALA A 383 -2.87 22.53 -13.66
C ALA A 383 -1.42 22.90 -13.37
N VAL A 384 -0.46 22.19 -13.96
CA VAL A 384 0.96 22.51 -13.86
C VAL A 384 1.26 23.89 -14.44
N ARG A 385 0.72 24.19 -15.64
CA ARG A 385 0.87 25.51 -16.26
C ARG A 385 0.28 26.62 -15.39
N SER A 386 -0.89 26.41 -14.79
CA SER A 386 -1.52 27.38 -13.88
C SER A 386 -0.71 27.61 -12.61
N ALA A 387 -0.07 26.56 -12.07
CA ALA A 387 0.73 26.65 -10.85
C ALA A 387 2.12 27.26 -11.08
N THR A 388 2.75 27.00 -12.22
CA THR A 388 4.16 27.35 -12.48
C THR A 388 4.36 28.43 -13.53
N GLY A 389 3.36 28.70 -14.36
CA GLY A 389 3.48 29.55 -15.55
C GLY A 389 4.13 28.85 -16.76
N GLU A 390 4.65 27.64 -16.59
CA GLU A 390 5.38 26.90 -17.63
C GLU A 390 4.52 25.79 -18.25
N ALA A 391 4.57 25.66 -19.57
CA ALA A 391 3.96 24.54 -20.27
C ALA A 391 4.93 23.34 -20.31
N VAL A 392 4.50 22.21 -19.77
CA VAL A 392 5.26 20.94 -19.80
C VAL A 392 4.28 19.80 -20.03
N THR A 393 4.66 18.82 -20.85
CA THR A 393 3.86 17.62 -21.06
C THR A 393 4.03 16.67 -19.88
N TRP A 394 3.01 15.85 -19.60
CA TRP A 394 3.05 14.90 -18.48
C TRP A 394 4.25 13.94 -18.54
N PRO A 395 4.58 13.29 -19.67
CA PRO A 395 5.75 12.41 -19.74
C PRO A 395 7.08 13.13 -19.50
N GLU A 396 7.18 14.39 -19.92
CA GLU A 396 8.38 15.21 -19.68
C GLU A 396 8.49 15.59 -18.20
N LEU A 397 7.37 15.96 -17.58
CA LEU A 397 7.31 16.27 -16.17
C LEU A 397 7.77 15.10 -15.30
N VAL A 398 7.28 13.89 -15.59
CA VAL A 398 7.68 12.69 -14.84
C VAL A 398 9.15 12.35 -15.05
N ARG A 399 9.69 12.55 -16.27
CA ARG A 399 11.14 12.37 -16.53
C ARG A 399 11.99 13.36 -15.74
N ARG A 400 11.56 14.62 -15.60
CA ARG A 400 12.28 15.61 -14.78
C ARG A 400 12.27 15.25 -13.30
N GLY A 401 11.20 14.61 -12.82
CA GLY A 401 11.07 14.07 -11.48
C GLY A 401 11.68 12.68 -11.30
N GLU A 402 12.72 12.31 -12.04
CA GLU A 402 13.31 10.96 -11.99
C GLU A 402 13.57 10.49 -10.55
N GLY A 403 13.01 9.34 -10.20
CA GLY A 403 13.11 8.78 -8.85
C GLY A 403 12.00 9.20 -7.87
N ALA A 404 11.29 10.30 -8.15
CA ALA A 404 10.13 10.74 -7.39
C ALA A 404 8.84 10.08 -7.91
N LEU A 405 7.98 9.63 -7.00
CA LEU A 405 6.69 9.05 -7.32
C LEU A 405 5.70 10.18 -7.70
N PRO A 406 5.13 10.18 -8.91
CA PRO A 406 4.08 11.12 -9.27
C PRO A 406 2.81 10.89 -8.44
N VAL A 407 2.29 11.96 -7.85
CA VAL A 407 1.05 11.99 -7.06
C VAL A 407 0.14 13.07 -7.64
N VAL A 408 -1.01 12.67 -8.17
CA VAL A 408 -2.01 13.57 -8.74
C VAL A 408 -3.17 13.71 -7.76
N LEU A 409 -3.44 14.93 -7.29
CA LEU A 409 -4.54 15.25 -6.41
C LEU A 409 -5.65 15.94 -7.23
N LEU A 410 -6.71 15.21 -7.54
CA LEU A 410 -7.87 15.70 -8.27
C LEU A 410 -8.90 16.21 -7.27
N ASP A 411 -9.02 17.52 -7.14
CA ASP A 411 -9.86 18.16 -6.12
C ASP A 411 -11.20 18.64 -6.70
N GLY A 412 -12.31 18.09 -6.21
CA GLY A 412 -13.66 18.55 -6.57
C GLY A 412 -14.31 17.80 -7.72
N PHE A 413 -14.26 16.47 -7.74
CA PHE A 413 -14.89 15.67 -8.81
C PHE A 413 -16.40 15.92 -8.94
N ASP A 414 -17.07 16.23 -7.83
CA ASP A 414 -18.49 16.61 -7.86
C ASP A 414 -18.78 17.87 -8.69
N GLU A 415 -17.80 18.76 -8.85
CA GLU A 415 -17.92 19.99 -9.64
C GLU A 415 -17.93 19.68 -11.15
N LEU A 416 -17.16 18.69 -11.60
CA LEU A 416 -17.21 18.21 -12.99
C LEU A 416 -18.57 17.61 -13.34
N LEU A 417 -19.09 16.74 -12.47
CA LEU A 417 -20.39 16.09 -12.70
C LEU A 417 -21.54 17.11 -12.75
N GLN A 418 -21.45 18.21 -12.00
CA GLN A 418 -22.42 19.30 -12.07
C GLN A 418 -22.30 20.11 -13.37
N ALA A 419 -21.08 20.31 -13.89
CA ALA A 419 -20.83 21.09 -15.10
C ALA A 419 -21.25 20.35 -16.39
N THR A 420 -20.98 19.05 -16.49
CA THR A 420 -21.21 18.26 -17.73
C THR A 420 -22.45 17.35 -17.68
N GLY A 421 -23.11 17.25 -16.52
CA GLY A 421 -24.20 16.30 -16.32
C GLY A 421 -23.70 14.83 -16.37
N ALA A 422 -24.42 13.95 -17.07
CA ALA A 422 -24.16 12.50 -17.08
C ALA A 422 -22.86 12.06 -17.81
N GLY A 423 -22.20 12.97 -18.54
CA GLY A 423 -21.05 12.66 -19.41
C GLY A 423 -19.77 12.21 -18.71
N GLN A 424 -19.67 12.31 -17.37
CA GLN A 424 -18.47 11.98 -16.60
C GLN A 424 -18.71 10.90 -15.52
N SER A 425 -19.74 10.07 -15.66
CA SER A 425 -20.01 8.96 -14.73
C SER A 425 -18.91 7.88 -14.72
N ASP A 426 -18.11 7.79 -15.79
CA ASP A 426 -16.98 6.88 -15.94
C ASP A 426 -15.62 7.50 -15.54
N TYR A 427 -15.62 8.71 -14.98
CA TYR A 427 -14.37 9.45 -14.70
C TYR A 427 -13.42 8.71 -13.75
N LEU A 428 -13.93 8.05 -12.70
CA LEU A 428 -13.08 7.24 -11.81
C LEU A 428 -12.47 6.04 -12.55
N GLN A 429 -13.20 5.44 -13.50
CA GLN A 429 -12.67 4.37 -14.36
C GLN A 429 -11.56 4.91 -15.27
N LYS A 430 -11.75 6.09 -15.88
CA LYS A 430 -10.71 6.79 -16.66
C LYS A 430 -9.46 7.10 -15.84
N VAL A 431 -9.61 7.44 -14.55
CA VAL A 431 -8.48 7.60 -13.62
C VAL A 431 -7.73 6.27 -13.42
N GLY A 432 -8.46 5.17 -13.21
CA GLY A 432 -7.85 3.84 -13.12
C GLY A 432 -7.14 3.41 -14.41
N ASP A 433 -7.74 3.68 -15.58
CA ASP A 433 -7.13 3.45 -16.89
C ASP A 433 -5.84 4.25 -17.08
N PHE A 434 -5.82 5.51 -16.63
CA PHE A 434 -4.62 6.33 -16.63
C PHE A 434 -3.51 5.70 -15.78
N GLN A 435 -3.80 5.28 -14.54
CA GLN A 435 -2.80 4.63 -13.69
C GLN A 435 -2.24 3.35 -14.31
N ARG A 436 -3.11 2.48 -14.87
CA ARG A 436 -2.69 1.27 -15.59
C ARG A 436 -1.81 1.59 -16.79
N ARG A 437 -2.18 2.59 -17.61
CA ARG A 437 -1.41 3.04 -18.76
C ARG A 437 -0.02 3.52 -18.32
N GLU A 438 0.05 4.34 -17.27
CA GLU A 438 1.31 4.91 -16.78
C GLU A 438 2.22 3.85 -16.16
N ALA A 439 1.65 2.87 -15.43
CA ALA A 439 2.39 1.71 -14.94
C ALA A 439 2.96 0.85 -16.08
N ALA A 440 2.18 0.58 -17.14
CA ALA A 440 2.64 -0.15 -18.32
C ALA A 440 3.78 0.57 -19.07
N GLN A 441 3.82 1.90 -18.97
CA GLN A 441 4.87 2.75 -19.54
C GLN A 441 6.08 2.91 -18.60
N GLY A 442 6.09 2.24 -17.45
CA GLY A 442 7.17 2.29 -16.47
C GLY A 442 7.29 3.59 -15.69
N ARG A 443 6.20 4.36 -15.63
CA ARG A 443 6.11 5.61 -14.87
C ARG A 443 4.86 5.62 -13.99
N PRO A 444 4.73 4.67 -13.05
CA PRO A 444 3.53 4.51 -12.24
C PRO A 444 3.21 5.78 -11.45
N ALA A 445 1.92 6.07 -11.27
CA ALA A 445 1.44 7.27 -10.62
C ALA A 445 0.34 6.94 -9.61
N VAL A 446 0.31 7.69 -8.50
CA VAL A 446 -0.78 7.66 -7.51
C VAL A 446 -1.78 8.73 -7.86
N VAL A 447 -3.08 8.42 -7.79
CA VAL A 447 -4.15 9.39 -7.97
C VAL A 447 -5.07 9.40 -6.76
N VAL A 448 -5.27 10.58 -6.17
CA VAL A 448 -6.22 10.82 -5.09
C VAL A 448 -7.32 11.75 -5.61
N VAL A 449 -8.57 11.36 -5.48
CA VAL A 449 -9.73 12.11 -5.99
C VAL A 449 -10.60 12.54 -4.83
N THR A 450 -10.96 13.82 -4.73
CA THR A 450 -11.96 14.26 -3.74
C THR A 450 -13.33 14.43 -4.37
N SER A 451 -14.38 14.05 -3.65
CA SER A 451 -15.77 14.24 -4.10
C SER A 451 -16.70 14.44 -2.90
N ARG A 452 -17.84 15.12 -3.12
CA ARG A 452 -18.98 15.03 -2.18
C ARG A 452 -19.55 13.61 -2.19
N THR A 453 -19.94 13.12 -1.01
CA THR A 453 -20.56 11.80 -0.82
C THR A 453 -21.83 11.66 -1.67
N ALA A 454 -22.74 12.64 -1.62
CA ALA A 454 -24.00 12.63 -2.36
C ALA A 454 -23.86 12.58 -3.90
N VAL A 455 -22.70 12.94 -4.43
CA VAL A 455 -22.46 12.97 -5.89
C VAL A 455 -21.72 11.71 -6.36
N ALA A 456 -21.02 11.02 -5.45
CA ALA A 456 -20.28 9.80 -5.75
C ALA A 456 -21.18 8.64 -6.23
N ASP A 457 -22.47 8.66 -5.90
CA ASP A 457 -23.45 7.63 -6.31
C ASP A 457 -23.63 7.55 -7.84
N ARG A 458 -23.31 8.64 -8.54
CA ARG A 458 -23.39 8.71 -10.01
C ARG A 458 -22.13 8.22 -10.70
N ALA A 459 -21.09 7.90 -9.94
CA ALA A 459 -19.79 7.52 -10.46
C ALA A 459 -19.63 6.00 -10.44
N ARG A 460 -19.13 5.45 -11.54
CA ARG A 460 -18.76 4.04 -11.60
C ARG A 460 -17.42 3.86 -10.90
N PRO A 461 -17.31 2.96 -9.90
CA PRO A 461 -16.04 2.74 -9.22
C PRO A 461 -15.00 2.17 -10.20
N ALA A 462 -13.74 2.52 -9.97
CA ALA A 462 -12.62 1.84 -10.60
C ALA A 462 -12.39 0.48 -9.91
N GLU A 463 -11.81 -0.46 -10.65
CA GLU A 463 -11.36 -1.74 -10.10
C GLU A 463 -10.32 -1.51 -8.99
N ASP A 464 -10.42 -2.27 -7.90
CA ASP A 464 -9.57 -2.21 -6.70
C ASP A 464 -9.46 -0.83 -6.02
N MET A 465 -10.40 0.07 -6.32
CA MET A 465 -10.44 1.41 -5.74
C MET A 465 -10.61 1.36 -4.22
N LEU A 466 -9.91 2.26 -3.52
CA LEU A 466 -10.17 2.52 -2.12
C LEU A 466 -11.03 3.77 -1.98
N ALA A 467 -12.03 3.72 -1.12
CA ALA A 467 -12.76 4.90 -0.68
C ALA A 467 -12.37 5.23 0.76
N LEU A 468 -12.21 6.51 1.04
CA LEU A 468 -11.98 7.09 2.35
C LEU A 468 -13.04 8.15 2.60
N CYS A 469 -13.83 8.03 3.66
CA CYS A 469 -14.85 9.01 4.02
C CYS A 469 -14.35 9.85 5.20
N LEU A 470 -14.26 11.17 5.03
CA LEU A 470 -13.93 12.10 6.11
C LEU A 470 -15.16 12.30 7.00
N GLU A 471 -15.00 12.07 8.29
CA GLU A 471 -16.02 12.30 9.29
C GLU A 471 -16.21 13.80 9.56
N PRO A 472 -17.40 14.22 10.03
CA PRO A 472 -17.56 15.53 10.65
C PRO A 472 -16.58 15.71 11.82
N PHE A 473 -16.10 16.94 12.03
CA PHE A 473 -15.18 17.21 13.13
C PHE A 473 -15.82 16.90 14.48
N SER A 474 -15.10 16.17 15.33
CA SER A 474 -15.49 15.86 16.71
C SER A 474 -15.45 17.10 17.60
N ASP A 475 -16.13 17.06 18.74
CA ASP A 475 -16.11 18.15 19.73
C ASP A 475 -14.68 18.48 20.21
N ASP A 476 -13.80 17.47 20.29
CA ASP A 476 -12.40 17.66 20.66
C ASP A 476 -11.62 18.40 19.56
N GLN A 477 -11.85 18.04 18.29
CA GLN A 477 -11.27 18.72 17.12
C GLN A 477 -11.75 20.17 17.04
N VAL A 478 -13.05 20.41 17.26
CA VAL A 478 -13.63 21.77 17.30
C VAL A 478 -13.07 22.57 18.47
N THR A 479 -12.98 21.97 19.67
CA THR A 479 -12.41 22.60 20.86
C THR A 479 -10.96 23.01 20.64
N TRP A 480 -10.16 22.16 20.00
CA TRP A 480 -8.79 22.51 19.64
C TRP A 480 -8.75 23.67 18.66
N TRP A 481 -9.60 23.64 17.64
CA TRP A 481 -9.65 24.70 16.66
C TRP A 481 -9.99 26.03 17.33
N LEU A 482 -11.01 26.07 18.19
CA LEU A 482 -11.36 27.25 18.99
C LEU A 482 -10.19 27.76 19.84
N ARG A 483 -9.41 26.87 20.48
CA ARG A 483 -8.20 27.27 21.23
C ARG A 483 -7.16 27.95 20.34
N MET A 484 -6.93 27.44 19.13
CA MET A 484 -6.00 28.03 18.17
C MET A 484 -6.46 29.41 17.69
N TRP A 485 -7.74 29.56 17.38
CA TRP A 485 -8.34 30.84 16.99
C TRP A 485 -8.27 31.86 18.13
N ASN A 486 -8.58 31.44 19.35
CA ASN A 486 -8.49 32.26 20.55
C ASN A 486 -7.06 32.72 20.86
N ALA A 487 -6.08 31.84 20.71
CA ALA A 487 -4.67 32.18 20.87
C ALA A 487 -4.20 33.20 19.82
N THR A 488 -4.60 33.01 18.56
CA THR A 488 -4.27 33.93 17.45
C THR A 488 -4.86 35.32 17.67
N ASN A 489 -6.02 35.42 18.30
CA ASN A 489 -6.75 36.67 18.51
C ASN A 489 -6.64 37.24 19.93
N ALA A 490 -5.82 36.65 20.80
CA ALA A 490 -5.74 37.04 22.21
C ALA A 490 -5.46 38.54 22.40
N THR A 491 -4.55 39.11 21.61
CA THR A 491 -4.23 40.55 21.64
C THR A 491 -5.41 41.41 21.17
N GLY A 492 -6.11 40.99 20.11
CA GLY A 492 -7.28 41.69 19.59
C GLY A 492 -8.47 41.67 20.56
N PHE A 493 -8.68 40.54 21.25
CA PHE A 493 -9.68 40.43 22.31
C PHE A 493 -9.35 41.30 23.52
N ALA A 494 -8.09 41.27 23.98
CA ALA A 494 -7.64 42.09 25.11
C ALA A 494 -7.81 43.59 24.84
N ALA A 495 -7.47 44.06 23.62
CA ALA A 495 -7.65 45.44 23.22
C ALA A 495 -9.13 45.91 23.23
N ARG A 496 -10.08 44.96 23.20
CA ARG A 496 -11.54 45.20 23.25
C ARG A 496 -12.15 44.93 24.62
N GLY A 497 -11.35 44.56 25.62
CA GLY A 497 -11.85 44.14 26.93
C GLY A 497 -12.63 42.82 26.90
N LEU A 498 -12.46 42.01 25.85
CA LEU A 498 -13.09 40.69 25.71
C LEU A 498 -12.17 39.61 26.26
N ARG A 499 -12.75 38.53 26.77
CA ARG A 499 -12.03 37.30 27.11
C ARG A 499 -12.33 36.21 26.07
N PRO A 500 -11.33 35.41 25.66
CA PRO A 500 -11.51 34.33 24.69
C PRO A 500 -12.47 33.24 25.15
#